data_AF-A0A5B6UHQ3-F1
#
_entry.id   AF-A0A5B6UHQ3-F1
#
_cell.length_a   1.000
_cell.length_b   1.000
_cell.length_c   1.000
_cell.angle_alpha   90.00
_cell.angle_beta   90.00
_cell.angle_gamma   90.00
#
_symmetry.space_group_name_H-M   'P 1'
#
loop_
_entity.id
_entity.type
_entity.pdbx_description
1 polymer ?
#
loop_
_entity_poly.entity_id
_entity_poly.type
_entity_poly.pdbx_seq_one_letter_code
_entity_poly.pdbx_strand_id
1 'polypeptide(L)'
;MNVFMLRLLFDLLLDAANAASGMAVHDDCKLKFLELKAKRTYRYIVFKIEEKQKQVVVEKLGEPSQSYDDFTASLPADECRYAVYDFDFVTAENCQKSRIFFIAWSPDTSRVRSKMIYASSKDRFKRELDGIQVELQATDPTEMGLDVIRSRAN
;
A
#
# COMPACT_ATOMS: atom_id res chain seq x y z
N MET A 1 -18.52 12.34 -19.32
CA MET A 1 -17.39 11.42 -19.56
C MET A 1 -17.73 10.12 -18.84
N ASN A 2 -17.94 9.02 -19.56
CA ASN A 2 -18.59 7.81 -19.02
C ASN A 2 -17.58 6.94 -18.25
N VAL A 3 -18.03 6.22 -17.23
CA VAL A 3 -17.20 5.35 -16.34
C VAL A 3 -16.34 4.36 -17.15
N PHE A 4 -16.83 3.93 -18.30
CA PHE A 4 -16.10 3.07 -19.25
C PHE A 4 -14.86 3.73 -19.86
N MET A 5 -14.90 5.03 -20.14
CA MET A 5 -13.78 5.80 -20.68
C MET A 5 -12.72 6.10 -19.62
N LEU A 6 -13.13 6.24 -18.34
CA LEU A 6 -12.20 6.41 -17.22
C LEU A 6 -11.44 5.10 -16.93
N ARG A 7 -12.12 3.95 -17.05
CA ARG A 7 -11.48 2.63 -16.95
C ARG A 7 -10.55 2.36 -18.13
N LEU A 8 -10.95 2.70 -19.36
CA LEU A 8 -10.09 2.61 -20.53
C LEU A 8 -8.84 3.50 -20.42
N LEU A 9 -8.99 4.72 -19.88
CA LEU A 9 -7.86 5.62 -19.60
C LEU A 9 -6.96 5.11 -18.47
N PHE A 10 -7.53 4.45 -17.47
CA PHE A 10 -6.77 3.81 -16.39
C PHE A 10 -6.00 2.59 -16.90
N ASP A 11 -6.61 1.77 -17.76
CA ASP A 11 -5.97 0.65 -18.43
C ASP A 11 -4.90 1.13 -19.43
N LEU A 12 -5.13 2.24 -20.16
CA LEU A 12 -4.13 2.88 -21.02
C LEU A 12 -2.94 3.46 -20.22
N LEU A 13 -3.20 3.96 -19.01
CA LEU A 13 -2.18 4.39 -18.06
C LEU A 13 -1.42 3.20 -17.45
N LEU A 14 -2.06 2.05 -17.30
CA LEU A 14 -1.45 0.81 -16.85
C LEU A 14 -0.46 0.27 -17.89
N ASP A 15 -0.77 0.36 -19.18
CA ASP A 15 0.17 -0.02 -20.26
C ASP A 15 1.37 0.93 -20.35
N ALA A 16 1.20 2.22 -20.03
CA ALA A 16 2.32 3.17 -19.90
C ALA A 16 3.17 2.93 -18.63
N ALA A 17 2.65 2.20 -17.64
CA ALA A 17 3.35 1.85 -16.40
C ALA A 17 4.40 0.74 -16.57
N ASN A 18 4.52 0.12 -17.75
CA ASN A 18 5.55 -0.88 -18.03
C ASN A 18 6.94 -0.28 -18.31
N ALA A 19 7.07 1.06 -18.26
CA ALA A 19 8.37 1.72 -18.12
C ALA A 19 8.77 1.69 -16.64
N ALA A 20 9.74 0.84 -16.28
CA ALA A 20 10.32 0.86 -14.94
C ALA A 20 10.75 2.30 -14.61
N SER A 21 10.12 2.91 -13.62
CA SER A 21 10.33 4.31 -13.21
C SER A 21 11.77 4.66 -12.80
N GLY A 22 12.64 3.66 -12.71
CA GLY A 22 14.00 3.78 -12.18
C GLY A 22 14.03 4.08 -10.69
N MET A 23 12.90 3.92 -9.97
CA MET A 23 12.87 4.13 -8.52
C MET A 23 13.64 3.03 -7.82
N ALA A 24 14.70 3.39 -7.11
CA ALA A 24 15.39 2.52 -6.16
C ALA A 24 14.51 2.24 -4.93
N VAL A 25 14.89 1.26 -4.12
CA VAL A 25 14.21 0.93 -2.87
C VAL A 25 15.27 0.98 -1.78
N HIS A 26 15.08 1.84 -0.79
CA HIS A 26 15.98 1.93 0.34
C HIS A 26 15.93 0.62 1.14
N ASP A 27 17.10 0.12 1.59
CA ASP A 27 17.21 -1.20 2.23
C ASP A 27 16.34 -1.32 3.49
N ASP A 28 16.16 -0.22 4.23
CA ASP A 28 15.26 -0.16 5.38
C ASP A 28 13.84 -0.59 5.05
N CYS A 29 13.35 -0.39 3.81
CA CYS A 29 12.01 -0.82 3.45
C CYS A 29 11.86 -2.34 3.60
N LYS A 30 12.86 -3.10 3.14
CA LYS A 30 12.90 -4.56 3.23
C LYS A 30 13.11 -5.00 4.67
N LEU A 31 14.06 -4.37 5.37
CA LEU A 31 14.38 -4.70 6.76
C LEU A 31 13.15 -4.53 7.65
N LYS A 32 12.46 -3.38 7.56
CA LYS A 32 11.26 -3.11 8.36
C LYS A 32 10.08 -4.01 7.99
N PHE A 33 9.93 -4.34 6.72
CA PHE A 33 8.93 -5.32 6.29
C PHE A 33 9.21 -6.73 6.84
N LEU A 34 10.48 -7.18 6.85
CA LEU A 34 10.86 -8.45 7.45
C LEU A 34 10.63 -8.46 8.96
N GLU A 35 10.89 -7.35 9.65
CA GLU A 35 10.59 -7.18 11.07
C GLU A 35 9.08 -7.26 11.37
N LEU A 36 8.24 -6.65 10.53
CA LEU A 36 6.78 -6.79 10.61
C LEU A 36 6.35 -8.24 10.38
N LYS A 37 6.78 -8.86 9.28
CA LYS A 37 6.38 -10.22 8.88
C LYS A 37 6.81 -11.29 9.89
N ALA A 38 8.06 -11.23 10.36
CA ALA A 38 8.64 -12.30 11.19
C ALA A 38 8.42 -12.09 12.68
N LYS A 39 8.51 -10.84 13.15
CA LYS A 39 8.49 -10.52 14.59
C LYS A 39 7.20 -9.83 15.04
N ARG A 40 6.33 -9.43 14.12
CA ARG A 40 5.11 -8.63 14.40
C ARG A 40 5.42 -7.36 15.21
N THR A 41 6.59 -6.76 14.92
CA THR A 41 7.06 -5.55 15.60
C THR A 41 6.30 -4.30 15.18
N TYR A 42 5.61 -4.34 14.05
CA TYR A 42 4.84 -3.23 13.52
C TYR A 42 3.47 -3.71 13.08
N ARG A 43 2.44 -2.91 13.36
CA ARG A 43 1.08 -3.14 12.86
C ARG A 43 0.96 -2.72 11.39
N TYR A 44 1.62 -1.63 11.03
CA TYR A 44 1.66 -1.11 9.68
C TYR A 44 2.99 -0.44 9.37
N ILE A 45 3.27 -0.29 8.08
CA ILE A 45 4.40 0.50 7.59
C ILE A 45 3.88 1.36 6.45
N VAL A 46 4.16 2.67 6.50
CA VAL A 46 3.88 3.59 5.40
C VAL A 46 5.18 3.91 4.70
N PHE A 47 5.16 3.87 3.37
CA PHE A 47 6.27 4.20 2.49
C PHE A 47 5.88 5.35 1.57
N LYS A 48 6.88 6.17 1.23
CA LYS A 48 6.75 7.26 0.28
C LYS A 48 7.82 7.17 -0.80
N ILE A 49 7.54 7.74 -1.96
CA ILE A 49 8.54 7.96 -3.01
C ILE A 49 9.14 9.35 -2.83
N GLU A 50 10.45 9.40 -2.68
CA GLU A 50 11.20 10.66 -2.73
C GLU A 50 11.67 10.93 -4.17
N GLU A 51 10.83 11.63 -4.93
CA GLU A 51 11.04 11.86 -6.38
C GLU A 51 12.44 12.42 -6.71
N LYS A 52 12.98 13.33 -5.90
CA LYS A 52 14.30 13.94 -6.10
C LYS A 52 15.43 12.92 -5.99
N GLN A 53 15.32 11.99 -5.04
CA GLN A 53 16.32 10.96 -4.78
C GLN A 53 16.02 9.67 -5.56
N LYS A 54 14.90 9.63 -6.29
CA LYS A 54 14.44 8.50 -7.08
C LYS A 54 14.41 7.20 -6.26
N GLN A 55 13.88 7.25 -5.05
CA GLN A 55 13.84 6.09 -4.17
C GLN A 55 12.54 5.98 -3.36
N VAL A 56 12.16 4.75 -3.01
CA VAL A 56 11.14 4.45 -2.01
C VAL A 56 11.82 4.38 -0.65
N VAL A 57 11.25 5.07 0.35
CA VAL A 57 11.73 5.08 1.74
C VAL A 57 10.59 4.81 2.71
N VAL A 58 10.93 4.35 3.91
CA VAL A 58 10.00 4.26 5.03
C VAL A 58 9.65 5.68 5.48
N GLU A 59 8.36 5.98 5.58
CA GLU A 59 7.86 7.23 6.12
C GLU A 59 7.41 7.07 7.58
N LYS A 60 6.68 6.00 7.87
CA LYS A 60 6.14 5.76 9.21
C LYS A 60 6.11 4.28 9.55
N LEU A 61 6.40 3.98 10.80
CA LEU A 61 6.23 2.67 11.41
C LEU A 61 5.07 2.77 12.41
N GLY A 62 4.13 1.84 12.28
CA GLY A 62 2.99 1.73 13.17
C GLY A 62 3.28 0.75 14.29
N GLU A 63 3.19 1.18 15.53
CA GLU A 63 3.43 0.31 16.69
C GLU A 63 2.37 -0.80 16.80
N PRO A 64 2.65 -1.96 17.42
CA PRO A 64 1.69 -3.05 17.55
C PRO A 64 0.39 -2.67 18.29
N SER A 65 0.45 -1.65 19.14
CA SER A 65 -0.71 -1.12 19.89
C SER A 65 -1.59 -0.17 19.09
N GLN A 66 -1.14 0.28 17.92
CA GLN A 66 -1.90 1.22 17.10
C GLN A 66 -3.04 0.52 16.36
N SER A 67 -4.15 1.23 16.26
CA SER A 67 -5.39 0.75 15.66
C SER A 67 -5.39 0.92 14.14
N TYR A 68 -6.43 0.39 13.50
CA TYR A 68 -6.70 0.64 12.10
C TYR A 68 -6.98 2.12 11.81
N ASP A 69 -7.60 2.84 12.74
CA ASP A 69 -7.89 4.26 12.59
C ASP A 69 -6.61 5.10 12.66
N ASP A 70 -5.63 4.69 13.49
CA ASP A 70 -4.30 5.32 13.51
C ASP A 70 -3.54 5.12 12.19
N PHE A 71 -3.76 3.96 11.56
CA PHE A 71 -3.22 3.66 10.25
C PHE A 71 -3.86 4.54 9.16
N THR A 72 -5.19 4.59 9.07
CA THR A 72 -5.87 5.42 8.05
C THR A 72 -5.56 6.91 8.23
N ALA A 73 -5.50 7.39 9.48
CA ALA A 73 -5.09 8.76 9.79
C ALA A 73 -3.64 9.09 9.40
N SER A 74 -2.79 8.08 9.16
CA SER A 74 -1.42 8.28 8.68
C SER A 74 -1.32 8.47 7.17
N LEU A 75 -2.40 8.20 6.42
CA LEU A 75 -2.43 8.37 4.97
C LEU A 75 -2.89 9.80 4.61
N PRO A 76 -2.09 10.58 3.87
CA PRO A 76 -2.42 11.95 3.54
C PRO A 76 -3.56 12.02 2.52
N ALA A 77 -4.43 13.02 2.65
CA ALA A 77 -5.60 13.18 1.79
C ALA A 77 -5.27 13.69 0.38
N ASP A 78 -4.06 14.17 0.11
CA ASP A 78 -3.64 14.85 -1.12
C ASP A 78 -2.33 14.31 -1.73
N GLU A 79 -1.77 13.26 -1.15
CA GLU A 79 -0.55 12.62 -1.64
C GLU A 79 -0.64 11.09 -1.69
N CYS A 80 0.05 10.47 -2.64
CA CYS A 80 0.11 9.02 -2.77
C CYS A 80 1.03 8.39 -1.71
N ARG A 81 0.71 7.17 -1.27
CA ARG A 81 1.54 6.35 -0.37
C ARG A 81 1.46 4.88 -0.74
N TYR A 82 2.47 4.11 -0.35
CA TYR A 82 2.30 2.68 -0.19
C TYR A 82 2.17 2.38 1.30
N ALA A 83 1.42 1.35 1.62
CA ALA A 83 1.39 0.84 2.98
C ALA A 83 1.40 -0.68 2.99
N VAL A 84 1.96 -1.22 4.06
CA VAL A 84 1.76 -2.62 4.46
C VAL A 84 1.00 -2.62 5.77
N TYR A 85 -0.02 -3.47 5.86
CA TYR A 85 -0.84 -3.64 7.05
C TYR A 85 -0.96 -5.12 7.41
N ASP A 86 -0.54 -5.51 8.61
CA ASP A 86 -0.75 -6.88 9.13
C ASP A 86 -2.13 -6.94 9.79
N PHE A 87 -3.11 -7.47 9.07
CA PHE A 87 -4.47 -7.62 9.58
C PHE A 87 -4.62 -8.96 10.29
N ASP A 88 -4.71 -8.92 11.61
CA ASP A 88 -5.10 -10.08 12.41
C ASP A 88 -6.62 -10.22 12.51
N PHE A 89 -7.07 -11.47 12.57
CA PHE A 89 -8.47 -11.81 12.77
C PHE A 89 -8.59 -13.17 13.45
N VAL A 90 -9.72 -13.36 14.12
CA VAL A 90 -10.06 -14.63 14.75
C VAL A 90 -11.08 -15.34 13.87
N THR A 91 -10.82 -16.60 13.53
CA THR A 91 -11.76 -17.43 12.76
C THR A 91 -12.92 -17.90 13.63
N ALA A 92 -13.98 -18.44 13.01
CA ALA A 92 -15.11 -19.04 13.74
C ALA A 92 -14.68 -20.18 14.69
N GLU A 93 -13.54 -20.81 14.42
CA GLU A 93 -12.93 -21.87 15.24
C GLU A 93 -12.08 -21.33 16.39
N ASN A 94 -12.13 -20.01 16.65
CA ASN A 94 -11.30 -19.32 17.64
C ASN A 94 -9.78 -19.42 17.37
N CYS A 95 -9.39 -19.61 16.11
CA CYS A 95 -7.98 -19.61 15.70
C CYS A 95 -7.55 -18.20 15.29
N GLN A 96 -6.45 -17.71 15.87
CA GLN A 96 -5.85 -16.45 15.42
C GLN A 96 -5.13 -16.66 14.08
N LYS A 97 -5.48 -15.83 13.10
CA LYS A 97 -4.82 -15.75 11.81
C LYS A 97 -4.42 -14.31 11.53
N SER A 98 -3.49 -14.11 10.61
CA SER A 98 -3.28 -12.79 10.02
C SER A 98 -3.03 -12.88 8.52
N ARG A 99 -3.33 -11.79 7.82
CA ARG A 99 -2.95 -11.59 6.42
C ARG A 99 -2.24 -10.25 6.27
N ILE A 100 -1.14 -10.26 5.51
CA ILE A 100 -0.38 -9.08 5.16
C ILE A 100 -0.98 -8.45 3.89
N PHE A 101 -1.47 -7.24 4.03
CA PHE A 101 -2.01 -6.42 2.95
C PHE A 101 -0.97 -5.44 2.45
N PHE A 102 -0.83 -5.33 1.13
CA PHE A 102 -0.16 -4.22 0.47
C PHE A 102 -1.21 -3.28 -0.10
N ILE A 103 -1.13 -2.01 0.28
CA ILE A 103 -2.12 -0.98 -0.06
C ILE A 103 -1.41 0.10 -0.88
N ALA A 104 -1.83 0.28 -2.12
CA ALA A 104 -1.43 1.43 -2.93
C ALA A 104 -2.47 2.54 -2.77
N TRP A 105 -2.13 3.54 -1.97
CA TRP A 105 -2.94 4.71 -1.67
C TRP A 105 -2.69 5.82 -2.71
N SER A 106 -3.73 6.24 -3.40
CA SER A 106 -3.63 7.24 -4.46
C SER A 106 -4.88 8.13 -4.49
N PRO A 107 -4.98 9.12 -3.58
CA PRO A 107 -6.20 9.90 -3.43
C PRO A 107 -6.49 10.75 -4.66
N ASP A 108 -7.78 11.00 -4.92
CA ASP A 108 -8.18 11.64 -6.18
C ASP A 108 -7.64 13.06 -6.37
N THR A 109 -7.43 13.76 -5.27
CA THR A 109 -6.81 15.07 -5.13
C THR A 109 -5.31 15.09 -5.42
N SER A 110 -4.63 13.92 -5.46
CA SER A 110 -3.19 13.86 -5.74
C SER A 110 -2.85 14.35 -7.13
N ARG A 111 -1.67 14.97 -7.26
CA ARG A 111 -1.15 15.42 -8.56
C ARG A 111 -1.02 14.25 -9.54
N VAL A 112 -1.47 14.44 -10.78
CA VAL A 112 -1.44 13.41 -11.84
C VAL A 112 -0.05 12.78 -12.00
N ARG A 113 1.01 13.60 -11.97
CA ARG A 113 2.40 13.12 -12.05
C ARG A 113 2.76 12.18 -10.89
N SER A 114 2.32 12.50 -9.67
CA SER A 114 2.56 11.67 -8.49
C SER A 114 1.87 10.31 -8.65
N LYS A 115 0.58 10.31 -9.02
CA LYS A 115 -0.19 9.08 -9.29
C LYS A 115 0.51 8.19 -10.33
N MET A 116 1.01 8.80 -11.41
CA MET A 116 1.73 8.08 -12.47
C MET A 116 3.03 7.44 -11.97
N ILE A 117 3.81 8.15 -11.15
CA ILE A 117 5.07 7.64 -10.57
C ILE A 117 4.79 6.49 -9.60
N TYR A 118 3.77 6.61 -8.76
CA TYR A 118 3.37 5.53 -7.85
C TYR A 118 2.83 4.32 -8.64
N ALA A 119 1.93 4.51 -9.60
CA ALA A 119 1.42 3.41 -10.41
C ALA A 119 2.53 2.62 -11.12
N SER A 120 3.49 3.32 -11.76
CA SER A 120 4.63 2.71 -12.47
C SER A 120 5.69 2.08 -11.56
N SER A 121 5.81 2.52 -10.31
CA SER A 121 6.81 2.00 -9.37
C SER A 121 6.28 0.82 -8.52
N LYS A 122 4.95 0.65 -8.45
CA LYS A 122 4.27 -0.30 -7.57
C LYS A 122 4.80 -1.72 -7.69
N ASP A 123 4.80 -2.27 -8.90
CA ASP A 123 5.12 -3.68 -9.10
C ASP A 123 6.58 -4.00 -8.81
N ARG A 124 7.48 -3.06 -9.12
CA ARG A 124 8.89 -3.18 -8.75
C ARG A 124 9.05 -3.19 -7.23
N PHE A 125 8.45 -2.21 -6.53
CA PHE A 125 8.55 -2.12 -5.08
C PHE A 125 7.93 -3.32 -4.36
N LYS A 126 6.73 -3.74 -4.79
CA LYS A 126 6.01 -4.89 -4.22
C LYS A 126 6.83 -6.19 -4.28
N ARG A 127 7.58 -6.41 -5.38
CA ARG A 127 8.45 -7.60 -5.53
C ARG A 127 9.59 -7.64 -4.51
N GLU A 128 9.99 -6.51 -3.95
CA GLU A 128 10.98 -6.45 -2.87
C GLU A 128 10.41 -6.88 -1.51
N LEU A 129 9.08 -6.96 -1.39
CA LEU A 129 8.35 -7.27 -0.15
C LEU A 129 7.74 -8.67 -0.22
N ASP A 130 8.59 -9.70 -0.16
CA ASP A 130 8.16 -11.10 -0.26
C ASP A 130 7.31 -11.56 0.94
N GLY A 131 6.08 -11.98 0.70
CA GLY A 131 5.12 -12.42 1.73
C GLY A 131 3.85 -11.58 1.82
N ILE A 132 3.66 -10.61 0.92
CA ILE A 132 2.35 -9.97 0.73
C ILE A 132 1.34 -11.02 0.29
N GLN A 133 0.20 -11.07 0.97
CA GLN A 133 -0.87 -12.04 0.71
C GLN A 133 -2.03 -11.41 -0.07
N VAL A 134 -2.29 -10.13 0.16
CA VAL A 134 -3.39 -9.42 -0.49
C VAL A 134 -2.90 -8.06 -0.98
N GLU A 135 -3.29 -7.71 -2.21
CA GLU A 135 -3.09 -6.36 -2.77
C GLU A 135 -4.42 -5.61 -2.80
N LEU A 136 -4.36 -4.33 -2.42
CA LEU A 136 -5.46 -3.39 -2.45
C LEU A 136 -4.99 -2.08 -3.08
N GLN A 137 -5.82 -1.50 -3.92
CA GLN A 137 -5.66 -0.12 -4.39
C GLN A 137 -6.83 0.67 -3.83
N ALA A 138 -6.56 1.87 -3.32
CA ALA A 138 -7.57 2.74 -2.73
C ALA A 138 -7.32 4.19 -3.12
N THR A 139 -8.38 4.89 -3.53
CA THR A 139 -8.37 6.34 -3.79
C THR A 139 -9.14 7.13 -2.72
N ASP A 140 -9.88 6.44 -1.85
CA ASP A 140 -10.62 7.01 -0.74
C ASP A 140 -10.56 6.07 0.49
N PRO A 141 -10.58 6.57 1.74
CA PRO A 141 -10.48 5.70 2.92
C PRO A 141 -11.63 4.69 3.00
N THR A 142 -12.79 4.97 2.39
CA THR A 142 -13.92 4.02 2.37
C THR A 142 -13.61 2.76 1.55
N GLU A 143 -12.74 2.85 0.53
CA GLU A 143 -12.37 1.70 -0.31
C GLU A 143 -11.42 0.71 0.40
N MET A 144 -10.85 1.13 1.53
CA MET A 144 -10.00 0.31 2.38
C MET A 144 -10.63 -0.04 3.72
N GLY A 145 -11.93 0.23 3.90
CA GLY A 145 -12.66 -0.05 5.14
C GLY A 145 -12.44 -1.46 5.71
N LEU A 146 -12.57 -1.58 7.03
CA LEU A 146 -12.34 -2.85 7.74
C LEU A 146 -13.17 -4.01 7.18
N ASP A 147 -14.37 -3.72 6.67
CA ASP A 147 -15.25 -4.66 5.98
C ASP A 147 -14.63 -5.17 4.68
N VAL A 148 -14.03 -4.29 3.87
CA VAL A 148 -13.33 -4.65 2.63
C VAL A 148 -12.10 -5.51 2.93
N ILE A 149 -11.29 -5.10 3.91
CA ILE A 149 -10.10 -5.84 4.35
C ILE A 149 -10.51 -7.22 4.85
N ARG A 150 -11.53 -7.30 5.70
CA ARG A 150 -12.04 -8.57 6.24
C ARG A 150 -12.61 -9.48 5.14
N SER A 151 -13.32 -8.92 4.16
CA SER A 151 -13.83 -9.69 3.01
C SER A 151 -12.70 -10.30 2.19
N ARG A 152 -11.55 -9.63 2.07
CA ARG A 152 -10.37 -10.16 1.36
C ARG A 152 -9.46 -11.01 2.25
N ALA A 153 -9.71 -11.04 3.56
CA ALA A 153 -8.96 -11.83 4.53
C ALA A 153 -9.50 -13.25 4.75
N ASN A 154 -10.76 -13.52 4.37
CA ASN A 154 -11.31 -14.87 4.25
C ASN A 154 -10.84 -15.52 2.94
#